data_AF-A0A3C0CC78-F1
#
_entry.id   AF-A0A3C0CC78-F1
#
_cell.length_a   1.000
_cell.length_b   1.000
_cell.length_c   1.000
_cell.angle_alpha   90.00
_cell.angle_beta   90.00
_cell.angle_gamma   90.00
#
_symmetry.space_group_name_H-M   'P 1'
#
loop_
_entity.id
_entity.type
_entity.pdbx_description
1 polymer ?
#
loop_
_entity_poly.entity_id
_entity_poly.type
_entity_poly.pdbx_seq_one_letter_code
_entity_poly.pdbx_strand_id
1 'polypeptide(L)'
;MSLKDLLPEGTFEELEESVHDHVRGPEKSVGGIQVRCPHCGMMHVYSTSDPFRPFCSERCKLLDLGAWASEEMKIEGPSLLEDDDAEYASDAVFSAKEIRSQH
;
A
#
# COMPACT_ATOMS: atom_id res chain seq x y z
N MET A 1 -34.52 -13.45 -8.51
CA MET A 1 -34.53 -12.11 -9.12
C MET A 1 -33.09 -11.66 -9.15
N SER A 2 -32.45 -11.91 -10.29
CA SER A 2 -31.04 -11.61 -10.52
C SER A 2 -30.89 -10.11 -10.81
N LEU A 3 -29.75 -9.54 -10.48
CA LEU A 3 -29.44 -8.13 -10.79
C LEU A 3 -29.56 -7.81 -12.29
N LYS A 4 -29.50 -8.86 -13.13
CA LYS A 4 -29.69 -8.80 -14.59
C LYS A 4 -31.15 -8.59 -15.01
N ASP A 5 -32.10 -8.88 -14.14
CA ASP A 5 -33.54 -8.75 -14.42
C ASP A 5 -34.07 -7.33 -14.15
N LEU A 6 -33.21 -6.43 -13.64
CA LEU A 6 -33.55 -5.05 -13.24
C LEU A 6 -33.07 -3.99 -14.24
N LEU A 7 -32.35 -4.40 -15.30
CA LEU A 7 -31.82 -3.50 -16.32
C LEU A 7 -32.55 -3.75 -17.65
N PRO A 8 -32.86 -2.71 -18.44
CA PRO A 8 -33.51 -2.87 -19.74
C PRO A 8 -32.66 -3.76 -20.66
N GLU A 9 -33.31 -4.69 -21.36
CA GLU A 9 -32.71 -5.50 -22.42
C GLU A 9 -32.01 -4.58 -23.44
N GLY A 10 -30.71 -4.83 -23.69
CA GLY A 10 -29.90 -4.09 -24.67
C GLY A 10 -28.79 -3.20 -24.09
N THR A 11 -28.77 -2.90 -22.79
CA THR A 11 -27.69 -2.05 -22.23
C THR A 11 -26.33 -2.73 -22.17
N PHE A 12 -26.30 -4.07 -22.17
CA PHE A 12 -25.06 -4.82 -21.99
C PHE A 12 -24.33 -5.10 -23.31
N GLU A 13 -25.07 -5.32 -24.41
CA GLU A 13 -24.48 -5.59 -25.74
C GLU A 13 -23.80 -4.34 -26.34
N GLU A 14 -24.33 -3.13 -26.11
CA GLU A 14 -23.68 -1.89 -26.53
C GLU A 14 -22.33 -1.62 -25.83
N LEU A 15 -22.13 -2.18 -24.63
CA LEU A 15 -20.90 -1.99 -23.87
C LEU A 15 -19.78 -2.91 -24.35
N GLU A 16 -20.08 -4.16 -24.74
CA GLU A 16 -19.07 -5.12 -25.21
C GLU A 16 -18.55 -4.79 -26.62
N GLU A 17 -19.37 -4.20 -27.49
CA GLU A 17 -18.96 -3.79 -28.84
C GLU A 17 -17.99 -2.58 -28.82
N SER A 18 -18.04 -1.73 -27.79
CA SER A 18 -17.14 -0.58 -27.65
C SER A 18 -15.70 -0.93 -27.24
N VAL A 19 -15.49 -2.14 -26.70
CA VAL A 19 -14.20 -2.54 -26.10
C VAL A 19 -13.26 -3.20 -27.12
N HIS A 20 -13.75 -3.61 -28.29
CA HIS A 20 -12.94 -4.38 -29.25
C HIS A 20 -12.17 -3.56 -30.31
N ASP A 21 -12.47 -2.28 -30.51
CA ASP A 21 -11.87 -1.51 -31.62
C ASP A 21 -10.54 -0.77 -31.29
N HIS A 22 -10.00 -0.93 -30.08
CA HIS A 22 -8.74 -0.28 -29.69
C HIS A 22 -7.48 -1.16 -29.85
N VAL A 23 -7.58 -2.26 -30.60
CA VAL A 23 -6.44 -3.12 -30.90
C VAL A 23 -5.73 -2.61 -32.17
N ARG A 24 -4.71 -1.75 -31.96
CA ARG A 24 -3.64 -1.28 -32.90
C ARG A 24 -3.74 0.20 -33.31
N GLY A 25 -3.47 1.09 -32.35
CA GLY A 25 -2.96 2.43 -32.62
C GLY A 25 -1.42 2.45 -32.66
N PRO A 26 -0.79 3.42 -33.36
CA PRO A 26 0.62 3.40 -33.69
C PRO A 26 1.49 3.59 -32.45
N GLU A 27 2.48 2.73 -32.35
CA GLU A 27 3.71 2.82 -31.56
C GLU A 27 4.29 4.24 -31.46
N LYS A 28 3.71 5.05 -30.57
CA LYS A 28 4.28 6.32 -30.12
C LYS A 28 5.04 6.04 -28.84
N SER A 29 6.31 6.40 -28.85
CA SER A 29 7.25 6.35 -27.73
C SER A 29 6.67 6.98 -26.46
N VAL A 30 6.01 6.17 -25.62
CA VAL A 30 5.61 6.61 -24.28
C VAL A 30 6.80 6.35 -23.36
N GLY A 31 7.60 7.38 -23.12
CA GLY A 31 8.39 7.41 -21.90
C GLY A 31 7.41 7.42 -20.73
N GLY A 32 7.10 6.24 -20.19
CA GLY A 32 6.17 6.10 -19.08
C GLY A 32 6.67 6.83 -17.83
N ILE A 33 5.77 7.04 -16.86
CA ILE A 33 6.10 7.70 -15.60
C ILE A 33 7.29 6.96 -14.97
N GLN A 34 8.41 7.66 -14.76
CA GLN A 34 9.60 7.07 -14.15
C GLN A 34 9.53 7.24 -12.64
N VAL A 35 9.71 6.16 -11.88
CA VAL A 35 9.74 6.18 -10.41
C VAL A 35 11.05 5.58 -9.89
N ARG A 36 11.46 5.97 -8.68
CA ARG A 36 12.56 5.32 -7.97
C ARG A 36 12.06 4.11 -7.20
N CYS A 37 12.75 2.99 -7.34
CA CYS A 37 12.57 1.83 -6.46
C CYS A 37 12.92 2.23 -5.02
N PRO A 38 12.01 2.06 -4.04
CA PRO A 38 12.27 2.44 -2.64
C PRO A 38 13.44 1.69 -2.00
N HIS A 39 13.65 0.43 -2.41
CA HIS A 39 14.68 -0.42 -1.82
C HIS A 39 16.09 -0.16 -2.38
N CYS A 40 16.23 -0.05 -3.71
CA CYS A 40 17.55 0.05 -4.36
C CYS A 40 17.82 1.38 -5.06
N GLY A 41 16.83 2.27 -5.14
CA GLY A 41 16.94 3.60 -5.76
C GLY A 41 16.95 3.62 -7.29
N MET A 42 16.90 2.47 -7.97
CA MET A 42 16.89 2.37 -9.43
C MET A 42 15.67 3.09 -10.03
N MET A 43 15.88 3.87 -11.09
CA MET A 43 14.80 4.45 -11.90
C MET A 43 14.19 3.39 -12.81
N HIS A 44 12.87 3.21 -12.79
CA HIS A 44 12.17 2.32 -13.71
C HIS A 44 10.79 2.87 -14.11
N VAL A 45 10.23 2.30 -15.18
CA VAL A 45 8.92 2.70 -15.71
C VAL A 45 7.82 2.17 -14.80
N TYR A 46 6.94 3.05 -14.34
CA TYR A 46 5.68 2.74 -13.70
C TYR A 46 4.66 2.33 -14.78
N SER A 47 4.56 1.03 -15.06
CA SER A 47 3.56 0.45 -15.98
C SER A 47 2.27 0.06 -15.25
N THR A 48 1.28 -0.63 -15.86
CA THR A 48 0.24 -1.42 -15.16
C THR A 48 0.48 -2.93 -15.30
N SER A 49 1.05 -3.32 -16.44
CA SER A 49 2.24 -4.15 -16.60
C SER A 49 2.78 -5.03 -15.46
N ASP A 50 3.74 -4.41 -14.78
CA ASP A 50 4.61 -4.92 -13.74
C ASP A 50 3.94 -5.08 -12.37
N PRO A 51 3.69 -6.31 -11.88
CA PRO A 51 3.00 -6.53 -10.61
C PRO A 51 3.80 -6.08 -9.37
N PHE A 52 5.08 -5.72 -9.53
CA PHE A 52 5.96 -5.42 -8.41
C PHE A 52 6.13 -3.93 -8.13
N ARG A 53 5.47 -3.05 -8.89
CA ARG A 53 5.50 -1.59 -8.61
C ARG A 53 5.10 -1.30 -7.15
N PRO A 54 5.74 -0.31 -6.48
CA PRO A 54 6.72 0.64 -6.99
C PRO A 54 8.18 0.10 -6.99
N PHE A 55 8.39 -1.20 -6.81
CA PHE A 55 9.71 -1.82 -6.84
C PHE A 55 10.10 -2.23 -8.25
N CYS A 56 11.39 -2.19 -8.56
CA CYS A 56 11.89 -2.58 -9.88
C CYS A 56 11.88 -4.10 -10.13
N SER A 57 11.63 -4.92 -9.10
CA SER A 57 11.57 -6.38 -9.19
C SER A 57 10.96 -7.01 -7.93
N GLU A 58 10.54 -8.28 -8.06
CA GLU A 58 10.08 -9.11 -6.94
C GLU A 58 11.11 -9.19 -5.80
N ARG A 59 12.39 -9.31 -6.14
CA ARG A 59 13.49 -9.33 -5.17
C ARG A 59 13.47 -8.08 -4.29
N CYS A 60 13.35 -6.89 -4.88
CA CYS A 60 13.35 -5.65 -4.11
C CYS A 60 12.13 -5.53 -3.20
N LYS A 61 10.95 -6.00 -3.66
CA LYS A 61 9.74 -6.09 -2.83
C LYS A 61 9.94 -6.99 -1.61
N LEU A 62 10.55 -8.17 -1.80
CA LEU A 62 10.78 -9.11 -0.70
C LEU A 62 11.84 -8.61 0.30
N LEU A 63 12.88 -7.95 -0.17
CA LEU A 63 13.91 -7.37 0.70
C LEU A 63 13.34 -6.21 1.54
N ASP A 64 12.52 -5.35 0.94
CA ASP A 64 11.82 -4.28 1.67
C ASP A 64 10.95 -4.87 2.78
N LEU A 65 10.13 -5.87 2.45
CA LEU A 65 9.30 -6.58 3.43
C LEU A 65 10.15 -7.22 4.55
N GLY A 66 11.29 -7.80 4.21
CA GLY A 66 12.23 -8.38 5.16
C GLY A 66 12.77 -7.34 6.14
N ALA A 67 13.16 -6.16 5.66
CA ALA A 67 13.71 -5.08 6.48
C ALA A 67 12.68 -4.52 7.48
N TRP A 68 11.39 -4.48 7.10
CA TRP A 68 10.32 -4.15 8.05
C TRP A 68 10.12 -5.25 9.09
N ALA A 69 10.15 -6.51 8.67
CA ALA A 69 9.98 -7.64 9.57
C ALA A 69 11.15 -7.79 10.57
N SER A 70 12.36 -7.35 10.20
CA SER A 70 13.55 -7.35 11.04
C SER A 70 13.75 -6.06 11.87
N GLU A 71 12.79 -5.14 11.83
CA GLU A 71 12.85 -3.82 12.50
C GLU A 71 14.03 -2.93 12.05
N GLU A 72 14.64 -3.21 10.88
CA GLU A 72 15.65 -2.35 10.27
C GLU A 72 15.03 -1.05 9.74
N MET A 73 13.77 -1.11 9.31
CA MET A 73 12.97 0.04 8.91
C MET A 73 12.01 0.41 10.05
N LYS A 74 12.12 1.65 10.56
CA LYS A 74 11.26 2.18 11.62
C LYS A 74 10.94 3.65 11.39
N ILE A 75 9.77 4.07 11.88
CA ILE A 75 9.35 5.46 11.90
C ILE A 75 9.45 5.93 13.34
N GLU A 76 10.15 7.04 13.57
CA GLU A 76 10.26 7.63 14.89
C GLU A 76 8.90 8.24 15.29
N GLY A 77 8.42 7.86 16.47
CA GLY A 77 7.22 8.46 17.06
C GLY A 77 7.55 9.69 17.89
N PRO A 78 6.56 10.55 18.18
CA PRO A 78 6.70 11.61 19.18
C PRO A 78 7.06 11.02 20.55
N SER A 79 7.64 11.84 21.42
CA SER A 79 7.97 11.40 22.77
C SER A 79 6.68 11.14 23.56
N LEU A 80 6.58 9.99 24.22
CA LEU A 80 5.40 9.61 25.02
C LEU A 80 5.16 10.50 26.26
N LEU A 81 5.98 11.54 26.45
CA LEU A 81 5.94 12.46 27.57
C LEU A 81 5.31 13.81 27.21
N GLU A 82 5.04 14.04 25.92
CA GLU A 82 4.55 15.33 25.41
C GLU A 82 3.08 15.26 24.94
N ASP A 83 2.44 14.09 25.03
CA ASP A 83 1.03 13.94 24.73
C ASP A 83 0.19 14.25 25.98
N ASP A 84 -0.52 15.40 25.97
CA ASP A 84 -1.46 15.82 27.02
C ASP A 84 -2.62 14.82 27.26
N ASP A 85 -2.75 13.79 26.41
CA ASP A 85 -3.72 12.69 26.53
C ASP A 85 -3.21 11.47 27.33
N ALA A 86 -2.01 11.56 27.94
CA ALA A 86 -1.39 10.49 28.74
C ALA A 86 -2.09 10.16 30.08
N GLU A 87 -3.29 10.68 30.34
CA GLU A 87 -4.05 10.44 31.57
C GLU A 87 -4.52 8.98 31.71
N TYR A 88 -4.54 8.18 30.63
CA TYR A 88 -4.98 6.78 30.67
C TYR A 88 -3.87 5.74 30.83
N ALA A 89 -2.60 6.12 30.77
CA ALA A 89 -1.47 5.18 30.94
C ALA A 89 -0.91 5.13 32.38
N SER A 90 -1.30 6.07 33.24
CA SER A 90 -0.80 6.14 34.62
C SER A 90 -1.31 5.02 35.53
N ASP A 91 -2.48 4.42 35.24
CA ASP A 91 -3.07 3.39 36.10
C ASP A 91 -2.29 2.06 36.07
N ALA A 92 -1.67 1.71 34.94
CA ALA A 92 -0.89 0.47 34.83
C ALA A 92 0.51 0.60 35.47
N VAL A 93 1.12 1.80 35.41
CA VAL A 93 2.45 2.06 35.96
C VAL A 93 2.42 2.24 37.48
N PHE A 94 1.33 2.81 38.02
CA PHE A 94 1.15 2.95 39.46
C PHE A 94 0.94 1.57 40.13
N SER A 95 0.15 0.69 39.49
CA SER A 95 -0.13 -0.66 40.01
C SER A 95 1.13 -1.54 40.12
N ALA A 96 2.03 -1.52 39.12
CA ALA A 96 3.25 -2.33 39.15
C ALA A 96 4.29 -1.84 40.18
N LYS A 97 4.33 -0.54 40.48
CA LYS A 97 5.24 0.04 41.49
C LYS A 97 4.75 -0.19 42.91
N GLU A 98 3.43 -0.14 43.14
CA GLU A 98 2.83 -0.39 44.45
C GLU A 98 3.02 -1.86 44.89
N ILE A 99 2.90 -2.82 43.95
CA ILE A 99 3.09 -4.25 44.23
C ILE A 99 4.55 -4.56 44.64
N ARG A 100 5.54 -3.87 44.05
CA ARG A 100 6.96 -4.08 44.37
C ARG A 100 7.38 -3.42 45.69
N SER A 101 6.61 -2.47 46.20
CA SER A 101 6.90 -1.80 47.48
C SER A 101 6.35 -2.54 48.70
N GLN A 102 5.55 -3.60 48.51
CA GLN A 102 4.95 -4.38 49.60
C GLN A 102 5.66 -5.71 49.89
N HIS A 103 6.86 -5.92 49.33
CA HIS A 103 7.67 -7.13 49.58
C HIS A 103 9.11 -6.79 49.96
#